data_AF-A0A1D7XXW1-F1
#
_entry.id   AF-A0A1D7XXW1-F1
#
_cell.length_a   1.000
_cell.length_b   1.000
_cell.length_c   1.000
_cell.angle_alpha   90.00
_cell.angle_beta   90.00
_cell.angle_gamma   90.00
#
_symmetry.space_group_name_H-M   'P 1'
#
loop_
_entity.id
_entity.type
_entity.pdbx_description
1 polymer ?
#
loop_
_entity_poly.entity_id
_entity_poly.type
_entity_poly.pdbx_seq_one_letter_code
_entity_poly.pdbx_strand_id
1 'polypeptide(L)'
;MPFCYIIYSPQLDSYYTGSCANFDLRLKAHNSKKYVASYTSKSDDWKRFLVIQTETNKHALRLGSKIKQMKSRVFIENLKKYPELVDKIKKQTSI
;
A
#
# COMPACT_ATOMS: atom_id res chain seq x y z
N MET A 1 5.27 5.01 -14.22
CA MET A 1 5.86 5.17 -12.86
C MET A 1 5.18 4.20 -11.91
N PRO A 2 5.92 3.48 -11.07
CA PRO A 2 5.34 2.54 -10.12
C PRO A 2 4.76 3.22 -8.88
N PHE A 3 3.90 2.49 -8.18
CA PHE A 3 3.19 2.93 -6.99
C PHE A 3 3.50 2.03 -5.80
N CYS A 4 3.62 2.64 -4.63
CA CYS A 4 3.41 1.98 -3.34
C CYS A 4 1.98 2.28 -2.90
N TYR A 5 1.21 1.27 -2.55
CA TYR A 5 -0.19 1.42 -2.16
C TYR A 5 -0.48 0.76 -0.82
N ILE A 6 -1.51 1.30 -0.17
CA ILE A 6 -2.16 0.74 1.00
C ILE A 6 -3.63 0.53 0.64
N ILE A 7 -4.12 -0.67 0.89
CA ILE A 7 -5.53 -1.04 0.81
C ILE A 7 -6.02 -1.48 2.17
N TYR A 8 -7.31 -1.32 2.43
CA TYR A 8 -7.96 -1.68 3.68
C TYR A 8 -9.14 -2.59 3.41
N SER A 9 -9.28 -3.64 4.21
CA SER A 9 -10.44 -4.53 4.21
C SER A 9 -11.26 -4.26 5.48
N PRO A 10 -12.48 -3.70 5.36
CA PRO A 10 -13.41 -3.58 6.47
C PRO A 10 -13.75 -4.93 7.14
N GLN A 11 -13.91 -6.01 6.37
CA GLN A 11 -14.21 -7.34 6.90
C GLN A 11 -13.08 -7.90 7.77
N LEU A 12 -11.82 -7.72 7.35
CA LEU A 12 -10.66 -8.19 8.10
C LEU A 12 -10.14 -7.17 9.11
N ASP A 13 -10.71 -5.97 9.14
CA ASP A 13 -10.18 -4.79 9.82
C ASP A 13 -8.65 -4.64 9.67
N SER A 14 -8.15 -4.88 8.45
CA SER A 14 -6.73 -5.06 8.21
C SER A 14 -6.25 -4.21 7.03
N TYR A 15 -5.03 -3.67 7.19
CA TYR A 15 -4.32 -2.94 6.14
C TYR A 15 -3.35 -3.86 5.40
N TYR A 16 -3.28 -3.75 4.08
CA TYR A 16 -2.27 -4.40 3.26
C TYR A 16 -1.47 -3.37 2.47
N THR A 17 -0.15 -3.49 2.51
CA THR A 17 0.77 -2.61 1.77
C THR A 17 1.49 -3.39 0.68
N GLY A 18 1.43 -2.89 -0.55
CA GLY A 18 2.07 -3.51 -1.72
C GLY A 18 2.60 -2.50 -2.72
N SER A 19 3.20 -2.98 -3.79
CA SER A 19 3.64 -2.16 -4.92
C SER A 19 3.14 -2.72 -6.26
N CYS A 20 2.97 -1.84 -7.25
CA CYS A 20 2.52 -2.22 -8.59
C CYS A 20 2.81 -1.11 -9.61
N ALA A 21 2.73 -1.45 -10.90
CA ALA A 21 2.80 -0.48 -11.99
C ALA A 21 1.45 0.18 -12.29
N ASN A 22 0.33 -0.53 -12.08
CA ASN A 22 -1.02 -0.04 -12.28
C ASN A 22 -1.89 -0.44 -11.08
N PHE A 23 -2.34 0.56 -10.31
CA PHE A 23 -3.08 0.34 -9.07
C PHE A 23 -4.48 -0.21 -9.31
N ASP A 24 -5.24 0.32 -10.28
CA ASP A 24 -6.63 -0.08 -10.51
C ASP A 24 -6.73 -1.53 -10.97
N LEU A 25 -5.84 -1.96 -11.87
CA LEU A 25 -5.75 -3.36 -12.27
C LEU A 25 -5.35 -4.27 -11.09
N ARG A 26 -4.44 -3.80 -10.22
CA ARG A 26 -4.01 -4.56 -9.05
C ARG A 26 -5.13 -4.69 -8.02
N LEU A 27 -5.89 -3.63 -7.77
CA LEU A 27 -7.01 -3.64 -6.84
C LEU A 27 -8.11 -4.60 -7.33
N LYS A 28 -8.45 -4.54 -8.62
CA LYS A 28 -9.37 -5.52 -9.24
C LYS A 28 -8.88 -6.96 -9.06
N ALA A 29 -7.59 -7.21 -9.26
CA ALA A 29 -7.02 -8.56 -9.08
C ALA A 29 -7.08 -9.06 -7.63
N HIS A 30 -6.95 -8.18 -6.63
CA HIS A 30 -7.13 -8.53 -5.22
C HIS A 30 -8.58 -8.89 -4.93
N ASN A 31 -9.54 -8.06 -5.36
CA ASN A 31 -10.96 -8.29 -5.11
C ASN A 31 -11.52 -9.47 -5.93
N SER A 32 -10.92 -9.80 -7.07
CA SER A 32 -11.26 -11.01 -7.83
C SER A 32 -10.53 -12.27 -7.34
N LYS A 33 -9.79 -12.20 -6.23
CA LYS A 33 -8.98 -13.30 -5.67
C LYS A 33 -8.08 -13.99 -6.71
N LYS A 34 -7.56 -13.21 -7.69
CA LYS A 34 -6.76 -13.74 -8.81
C LYS A 34 -5.56 -14.58 -8.34
N TYR A 35 -4.97 -14.21 -7.21
CA TYR A 35 -3.84 -14.91 -6.60
C TYR A 35 -4.28 -15.64 -5.33
N VAL A 36 -4.79 -16.87 -5.50
CA VAL A 36 -5.45 -17.64 -4.43
C VAL A 36 -4.55 -17.88 -3.20
N ALA A 37 -3.24 -18.07 -3.39
CA ALA A 37 -2.29 -18.29 -2.30
C ALA A 37 -1.80 -17.01 -1.60
N SER A 38 -2.24 -15.82 -2.03
CA SER A 38 -1.79 -14.55 -1.46
C SER A 38 -2.56 -14.19 -0.19
N TYR A 39 -1.96 -13.41 0.72
CA TYR A 39 -2.68 -12.92 1.91
C TYR A 39 -3.97 -12.16 1.56
N THR A 40 -3.98 -11.44 0.44
CA THR A 40 -5.15 -10.66 -0.01
C THR A 40 -6.29 -11.52 -0.55
N SER A 41 -6.11 -12.82 -0.77
CA SER A 41 -7.22 -13.72 -1.16
C SER A 41 -8.22 -13.96 -0.03
N LYS A 42 -7.86 -13.62 1.22
CA LYS A 42 -8.71 -13.78 2.42
C LYS A 42 -9.98 -12.92 2.41
N SER A 43 -10.03 -11.87 1.59
CA SER A 43 -11.22 -11.04 1.42
C SER A 43 -11.28 -10.48 -0.02
N ASP A 44 -12.46 -10.02 -0.41
CA ASP A 44 -12.78 -9.39 -1.71
C ASP A 44 -13.28 -7.95 -1.55
N ASP A 45 -13.28 -7.41 -0.33
CA ASP A 45 -13.78 -6.08 -0.01
C ASP A 45 -12.67 -5.02 0.08
N TRP A 46 -11.49 -5.28 -0.50
CA TRP A 46 -10.37 -4.35 -0.41
C TRP A 46 -10.71 -3.01 -1.05
N LYS A 47 -10.50 -1.94 -0.29
CA LYS A 47 -10.71 -0.56 -0.71
C LYS A 47 -9.38 0.18 -0.78
N ARG A 48 -9.29 1.11 -1.74
CA ARG A 48 -8.17 2.06 -1.82
C ARG A 48 -8.10 2.86 -0.52
N PHE A 49 -6.95 2.81 0.16
CA PHE A 49 -6.69 3.63 1.35
C PHE A 49 -5.75 4.79 1.04
N LEU A 50 -4.55 4.48 0.52
CA LEU A 50 -3.53 5.46 0.13
C LEU A 50 -2.74 4.93 -1.07
N VAL A 51 -2.38 5.79 -2.02
CA VAL A 51 -1.56 5.42 -3.19
C VAL A 51 -0.50 6.50 -3.37
N ILE A 52 0.76 6.08 -3.36
CA ILE A 52 1.93 6.95 -3.43
C ILE A 52 2.70 6.61 -4.69
N GLN A 53 2.81 7.59 -5.59
CA GLN A 53 3.62 7.48 -6.80
C GLN A 53 5.10 7.58 -6.45
N THR A 54 5.90 6.71 -7.04
CA THR A 54 7.35 6.62 -6.87
C THR A 54 8.05 6.65 -8.23
N GLU A 55 9.35 6.95 -8.21
CA GLU A 55 10.14 7.05 -9.43
C GLU A 55 10.48 5.67 -10.01
N THR A 56 10.85 4.72 -9.14
CA THR A 56 11.32 3.40 -9.54
C THR A 56 10.67 2.27 -8.73
N ASN A 57 10.70 1.05 -9.26
CA ASN A 57 10.16 -0.11 -8.55
C ASN A 57 10.90 -0.36 -7.23
N LYS A 58 12.22 -0.11 -7.21
CA LYS A 58 13.06 -0.20 -6.01
C LYS A 58 12.62 0.84 -4.97
N HIS A 59 12.29 2.06 -5.38
CA HIS A 59 11.74 3.08 -4.48
C HIS A 59 10.40 2.64 -3.88
N ALA A 60 9.46 2.15 -4.70
CA ALA A 60 8.17 1.62 -4.24
C ALA A 60 8.35 0.50 -3.20
N LEU A 61 9.28 -0.43 -3.44
CA LEU A 61 9.56 -1.53 -2.52
C LEU A 61 10.14 -1.03 -1.18
N ARG A 62 11.12 -0.12 -1.21
CA ARG A 62 11.69 0.45 0.02
C ARG A 62 10.67 1.24 0.82
N LEU A 63 9.87 2.05 0.14
CA LEU A 63 8.77 2.80 0.75
C LEU A 63 7.77 1.84 1.42
N GLY A 64 7.34 0.79 0.71
CA GLY A 64 6.45 -0.23 1.26
C GLY A 64 7.04 -0.97 2.46
N SER A 65 8.34 -1.32 2.42
CA SER A 65 9.05 -1.93 3.53
C SER A 65 9.13 -1.00 4.75
N LYS A 66 9.43 0.28 4.54
CA LYS A 66 9.46 1.28 5.62
C LYS A 66 8.09 1.39 6.30
N ILE A 67 7.00 1.44 5.53
CA ILE A 67 5.63 1.48 6.06
C ILE A 67 5.34 0.23 6.90
N LYS A 68 5.67 -0.97 6.40
CA LYS A 68 5.45 -2.24 7.12
C LYS A 68 6.27 -2.35 8.41
N GLN A 69 7.50 -1.82 8.41
CA GLN A 69 8.38 -1.84 9.59
C GLN A 69 7.81 -1.04 10.76
N MET A 70 7.01 -0.01 10.50
CA MET A 70 6.40 0.79 11.57
C MET A 70 5.42 -0.02 12.43
N LYS A 71 4.82 -1.09 11.89
CA LYS A 71 3.87 -2.00 12.58
C LYS A 71 2.80 -1.24 13.40
N SER A 72 2.37 -0.09 12.90
CA SER A 72 1.49 0.83 13.62
C SER A 72 0.31 1.23 12.75
N ARG A 73 -0.89 0.91 13.23
CA ARG A 73 -2.16 1.34 12.63
C ARG A 73 -2.28 2.86 12.60
N VAL A 74 -1.98 3.49 13.73
CA VAL A 74 -1.99 4.95 13.88
C VAL A 74 -1.05 5.60 12.87
N PHE A 75 0.12 4.99 12.62
CA PHE A 75 1.04 5.50 11.60
C PHE A 75 0.43 5.45 10.20
N ILE A 76 -0.19 4.34 9.80
CA ILE A 76 -0.87 4.21 8.49
C ILE A 76 -1.99 5.24 8.35
N GLU A 77 -2.80 5.43 9.39
CA GLU A 77 -3.90 6.41 9.41
C GLU A 77 -3.37 7.84 9.33
N ASN A 78 -2.28 8.13 10.03
CA ASN A 78 -1.58 9.40 9.96
C ASN A 78 -1.00 9.68 8.58
N LEU A 79 -0.52 8.68 7.84
CA LEU A 79 -0.08 8.88 6.44
C LEU A 79 -1.21 9.37 5.54
N LYS A 80 -2.46 8.96 5.81
CA LYS A 80 -3.61 9.47 5.05
C LYS A 80 -4.02 10.87 5.51
N LYS A 81 -3.89 11.16 6.80
CA LYS A 81 -4.28 12.44 7.41
C LYS A 81 -3.29 13.58 7.13
N TYR A 82 -2.00 13.26 7.07
CA TYR A 82 -0.89 14.23 7.06
C TYR A 82 -0.01 14.02 5.82
N PRO A 83 -0.28 14.75 4.72
CA PRO A 83 0.51 14.65 3.48
C PRO A 83 2.01 14.88 3.67
N GLU A 84 2.40 15.73 4.61
CA GLU A 84 3.79 16.03 4.95
C GLU A 84 4.55 14.79 5.47
N LEU A 85 3.85 13.86 6.13
CA LEU A 85 4.44 12.59 6.54
C LEU A 85 4.73 11.70 5.34
N VAL A 86 3.85 11.69 4.34
CA VAL A 86 4.05 10.95 3.09
C VAL A 86 5.27 11.50 2.37
N ASP A 87 5.39 12.82 2.23
CA ASP A 87 6.54 13.44 1.59
C ASP A 87 7.85 13.17 2.35
N LYS A 88 7.81 13.22 3.68
CA LYS A 88 8.96 12.90 4.53
C LYS A 88 9.46 11.47 4.29
N ILE A 89 8.58 10.46 4.34
CA ILE A 89 9.00 9.06 4.14
C ILE A 89 9.38 8.78 2.68
N LYS A 90 8.74 9.46 1.72
CA LYS A 90 9.06 9.33 0.30
C LYS A 90 10.48 9.82 0.03
N LYS A 91 10.87 10.98 0.57
CA LYS A 91 12.24 11.53 0.51
C LYS A 91 13.25 10.64 1.22
N GLN A 92 12.91 10.10 2.40
CA GLN A 92 13.80 9.18 3.12
C GLN A 92 14.09 7.88 2.35
N THR A 93 13.23 7.50 1.42
CA THR A 93 13.32 6.22 0.69
C THR A 93 13.68 6.39 -0.79
N SER A 94 13.93 7.62 -1.26
CA SER A 94 14.27 7.92 -2.66
C SER A 94 15.75 7.72 -3.01
N ILE A 95 16.54 7.15 -2.10
CA ILE A 95 18.00 6.97 -2.21
C ILE A 95 18.42 6.22 -3.47
#